data_AF-A0A815VS59-F1
#
_entry.id   AF-A0A815VS59-F1
#
_cell.length_a   1.000
_cell.length_b   1.000
_cell.length_c   1.000
_cell.angle_alpha   90.00
_cell.angle_beta   90.00
_cell.angle_gamma   90.00
#
_symmetry.space_group_name_H-M   'P 1'
#
loop_
_entity.id
_entity.type
_entity.pdbx_description
1 polymer ?
#
loop_
_entity_poly.entity_id
_entity_poly.type
_entity_poly.pdbx_seq_one_letter_code
_entity_poly.pdbx_strand_id
1 'polypeptide(L)' 'NEVARYKVVRTFNHTAANPNPDNGKIFKSNYNYSLDGLNTMNYTLNNILFYKLFTLINVTLSRESREQIYTRLNITM' A
#
# COMPACT_ATOMS: atom_id res chain seq x y z
N ASN A 1 -15.32 29.14 4.99
CA ASN A 1 -15.29 27.94 4.13
C ASN A 1 -14.32 26.91 4.68
N GLU A 2 -14.81 26.01 5.53
CA GLU A 2 -14.02 24.99 6.25
C GLU A 2 -14.22 23.57 5.71
N VAL A 3 -14.88 23.43 4.56
CA VAL A 3 -15.47 22.17 4.06
C VAL A 3 -14.43 21.08 3.68
N ALA A 4 -13.13 21.40 3.63
CA ALA A 4 -12.07 20.47 3.22
C ALA A 4 -10.84 20.47 4.14
N ARG A 5 -10.99 20.88 5.41
CA ARG A 5 -9.89 20.82 6.39
C ARG A 5 -9.92 19.49 7.14
N TYR A 6 -8.80 18.76 7.10
CA TYR A 6 -8.63 17.49 7.82
C TYR A 6 -7.57 17.64 8.91
N LYS A 7 -7.70 16.88 10.01
CA LYS A 7 -6.72 16.83 11.11
C LYS A 7 -6.14 15.42 11.23
N VAL A 8 -4.81 15.33 11.26
CA VAL A 8 -4.09 14.07 11.45
C VAL A 8 -4.09 13.70 12.94
N VAL A 9 -4.52 12.49 13.28
CA VAL A 9 -4.34 11.89 14.61
C VAL A 9 -2.92 11.32 14.68
N ARG A 10 -2.06 11.89 15.53
CA ARG A 10 -0.64 11.49 15.65
C ARG A 10 -0.49 10.35 16.66
N THR A 11 0.38 9.39 16.37
CA THR A 11 0.83 8.38 17.35
C THR A 11 1.89 8.99 18.28
N PHE A 12 2.04 8.43 19.48
CA PHE A 12 3.02 8.89 20.48
C PHE A 12 4.45 8.86 19.88
N ASN A 13 5.24 9.92 20.13
CA ASN A 13 6.62 10.15 19.68
C ASN A 13 6.87 10.72 18.26
N HIS A 14 5.86 11.23 17.54
CA HIS A 14 6.13 12.04 16.34
C HIS A 14 6.66 13.44 16.73
N THR A 15 7.99 13.62 16.67
CA THR A 15 8.63 14.94 16.67
C THR A 15 8.64 15.53 15.26
N ALA A 16 8.24 16.80 15.17
CA ALA A 16 8.18 17.67 13.98
C ALA A 16 7.03 17.47 12.98
N ALA A 17 6.59 18.61 12.43
CA ALA A 17 5.69 18.69 11.29
C ALA A 17 6.36 17.96 10.10
N ASN A 18 5.69 16.95 9.53
CA ASN A 18 6.19 16.34 8.31
C ASN A 18 6.44 17.46 7.28
N PRO A 19 7.63 17.54 6.66
CA PRO A 19 7.84 18.43 5.52
C PRO A 19 6.77 18.13 4.47
N ASN A 20 6.30 19.17 3.76
CA ASN A 20 5.35 18.97 2.68
C ASN A 20 5.88 17.87 1.75
N PRO A 21 5.06 16.85 1.41
CA PRO A 21 5.50 15.77 0.53
C PRO A 21 5.96 16.34 -0.80
N ASP A 22 7.15 15.91 -1.25
CA ASP A 22 7.70 16.28 -2.56
C ASP A 22 7.18 15.33 -3.63
N ASN A 23 6.49 15.89 -4.63
CA ASN A 23 5.95 15.14 -5.77
C ASN A 23 7.05 14.39 -6.56
N GLY A 24 8.29 14.89 -6.56
CA GLY A 24 9.36 14.37 -7.40
C GLY A 24 9.81 12.94 -7.09
N LYS A 25 9.62 12.45 -5.86
CA LYS A 25 10.09 11.11 -5.46
C LYS A 25 9.22 9.97 -6.02
N ILE A 26 7.96 10.24 -6.33
CA ILE A 26 7.02 9.22 -6.84
C ILE A 26 7.17 9.10 -8.36
N PHE A 27 7.21 10.23 -9.09
CA PHE A 27 7.30 10.24 -10.55
C PHE A 27 8.67 9.88 -11.13
N LYS A 28 9.75 9.98 -10.33
CA LYS A 28 11.11 9.58 -10.76
C LYS A 28 11.44 8.11 -10.47
N SER A 29 10.51 7.37 -9.86
CA SER A 29 10.69 5.93 -9.72
C SER A 29 10.48 5.29 -11.09
N ASN A 30 11.44 4.49 -11.57
CA ASN A 30 11.26 3.60 -12.72
C ASN A 30 10.31 2.44 -12.37
N TYR A 31 9.22 2.76 -11.67
CA TYR A 31 8.26 1.81 -11.14
C TYR A 31 7.44 1.28 -12.29
N ASN A 32 7.48 -0.04 -12.48
CA ASN A 32 6.76 -0.67 -13.57
C ASN A 32 5.33 -0.96 -13.11
N TYR A 33 4.46 0.04 -13.29
CA TYR A 33 3.04 -0.02 -12.93
C TYR A 33 2.29 -1.20 -13.58
N SER A 34 2.77 -1.72 -14.71
CA SER A 34 2.17 -2.89 -15.37
C SER A 34 2.48 -4.21 -14.65
N LEU A 35 3.52 -4.23 -13.81
CA LEU A 35 4.01 -5.43 -13.11
C LEU A 35 3.86 -5.36 -11.59
N ASP A 36 3.44 -4.22 -11.06
CA ASP A 36 3.31 -4.01 -9.62
C ASP A 36 1.97 -3.31 -9.33
N GLY A 37 0.94 -4.14 -9.12
CA GLY A 37 -0.45 -3.74 -9.05
C GLY A 37 -1.38 -4.92 -8.70
N LEU A 38 -2.67 -4.82 -9.05
CA LEU A 38 -3.66 -5.84 -8.68
C LEU A 38 -3.37 -7.22 -9.28
N ASN A 39 -2.82 -7.27 -10.50
CA ASN A 39 -2.44 -8.49 -11.20
C ASN A 39 -1.34 -9.29 -10.48
N THR A 40 -0.51 -8.61 -9.71
CA THR A 40 0.63 -9.21 -9.01
C THR A 40 0.44 -9.29 -7.51
N MET A 41 -0.67 -8.74 -6.99
CA MET A 41 -1.04 -8.79 -5.58
C MET A 41 -1.19 -10.24 -5.10
N ASN A 42 -0.37 -10.62 -4.11
CA ASN A 42 -0.43 -11.92 -3.48
C ASN A 42 -0.57 -11.76 -1.96
N TYR A 43 -1.63 -12.32 -1.39
CA TYR A 43 -1.90 -12.27 0.03
C TYR A 43 -2.65 -13.52 0.48
N THR A 44 -2.48 -13.86 1.75
CA THR A 44 -3.26 -14.90 2.42
C THR A 44 -4.28 -14.24 3.33
N LEU A 45 -5.56 -14.58 3.16
CA LEU A 45 -6.60 -14.16 4.08
C LEU A 45 -6.48 -14.96 5.39
N ASN A 46 -6.22 -14.28 6.50
CA ASN A 46 -6.11 -14.94 7.80
C ASN A 46 -7.49 -15.10 8.46
N ASN A 47 -8.25 -14.01 8.55
CA ASN A 47 -9.64 -14.02 9.01
C ASN A 47 -10.37 -12.71 8.64
N ILE A 48 -11.69 -12.75 8.79
CA ILE A 48 -12.59 -11.61 8.65
C ILE A 48 -13.40 -11.49 9.94
N LEU A 49 -13.38 -10.32 10.56
CA LEU A 49 -14.14 -10.02 11.76
C LEU A 49 -15.14 -8.89 11.48
N PHE A 50 -16.41 -9.14 11.77
CA PHE A 50 -17.49 -8.18 11.56
C PHE A 50 -17.82 -7.49 12.89
N TYR A 51 -17.49 -6.20 12.98
CA TYR A 51 -17.88 -5.35 14.11
C TYR A 51 -19.09 -4.51 13.71
N LYS A 52 -19.77 -3.95 14.71
CA LYS A 52 -20.97 -3.12 14.51
C LYS A 52 -20.73 -1.91 13.59
N LEU A 53 -19.52 -1.35 13.58
CA LEU A 53 -19.19 -0.12 12.86
C LEU A 53 -18.25 -0.33 11.66
N PHE A 54 -17.59 -1.49 11.55
CA PHE A 54 -16.62 -1.78 10.50
C PHE A 54 -16.38 -3.28 10.36
N THR A 55 -15.83 -3.68 9.23
CA THR A 55 -15.30 -5.03 9.01
C THR A 55 -13.78 -4.97 9.03
N LEU A 56 -13.15 -5.80 9.86
CA LEU A 56 -11.70 -5.98 9.88
C LEU A 56 -11.33 -7.17 9.02
N ILE A 57 -10.46 -6.95 8.04
CA ILE A 57 -9.91 -8.01 7.19
C ILE A 57 -8.43 -8.13 7.54
N ASN A 58 -8.05 -9.25 8.15
CA ASN A 58 -6.66 -9.53 8.49
C ASN A 58 -6.03 -10.36 7.38
N VAL A 59 -4.96 -9.84 6.78
CA VAL A 59 -4.24 -10.49 5.69
C VAL A 59 -2.76 -10.58 6.02
N THR A 60 -2.12 -11.62 5.52
CA THR A 60 -0.66 -11.72 5.45
C THR A 60 -0.24 -11.37 4.03
N LEU A 61 0.62 -10.36 3.88
CA LEU A 61 1.18 -10.00 2.58
C LEU A 61 2.39 -10.89 2.31
N SER A 62 2.32 -11.68 1.23
CA SER A 62 3.42 -12.50 0.77
C SER A 62 4.32 -11.65 -0.11
N ARG A 63 5.59 -11.50 0.26
CA ARG A 63 6.54 -10.76 -0.54
C ARG A 63 7.16 -11.70 -1.57
N GLU A 64 6.83 -11.48 -2.85
CA GLU A 64 7.48 -12.16 -3.97
C GLU A 64 8.63 -11.30 -4.51
N SER A 65 9.70 -11.95 -4.99
CA SER A 65 10.72 -11.28 -5.78
C SER A 65 10.20 -10.98 -7.20
N ARG A 66 10.89 -10.10 -7.93
CA ARG A 66 10.53 -9.78 -9.31
C ARG A 66 10.53 -11.04 -10.19
N GLU A 67 11.52 -11.90 -10.04
CA GLU A 67 11.67 -13.14 -10.81
C GLU A 67 10.52 -14.13 -10.54
N GLN A 68 10.05 -14.21 -9.29
CA GLN A 68 8.91 -15.03 -8.91
C GLN A 68 7.61 -14.52 -9.56
N ILE A 69 7.41 -13.21 -9.61
CA ILE A 69 6.27 -12.57 -10.27
C ILE A 69 6.27 -12.89 -11.78
N TYR A 70 7.41 -12.71 -12.45
CA TYR A 70 7.54 -13.00 -13.89
C TYR A 70 7.26 -14.47 -14.21
N THR A 71 7.77 -15.38 -13.37
CA THR A 71 7.55 -16.83 -13.52
C THR A 71 6.07 -17.18 -13.34
N ARG A 72 5.43 -16.68 -12.28
CA ARG A 72 4.00 -16.93 -11.99
C ARG A 72 3.08 -16.40 -13.09
N LEU A 73 3.43 -15.26 -13.68
CA LEU A 73 2.66 -14.62 -14.75
C LEU A 73 3.04 -15.08 -16.16
N ASN A 74 4.01 -16.00 -16.28
CA ASN A 74 4.53 -16.48 -17.56
C ASN A 74 5.00 -15.34 -18.50
N ILE A 75 5.70 -14.36 -17.94
CA ILE A 75 6.28 -13.22 -18.67
C ILE A 75 7.77 -13.52 -18.89
N THR A 76 8.22 -13.49 -20.14
CA THR A 76 9.64 -13.63 -20.48
C THR A 76 10.42 -12.40 -20.01
N MET A 77 11.56 -12.61 -19.35
CA MET A 77 12.46 -11.53 -18.92
C MET A 77 13.22 -10.91 -20.10
#